data_AF-A0A3N5VY06-F1
#
_entry.id   AF-A0A3N5VY06-F1
#
_cell.length_a   1.000
_cell.length_b   1.000
_cell.length_c   1.000
_cell.angle_alpha   90.00
_cell.angle_beta   90.00
_cell.angle_gamma   90.00
#
_symmetry.space_group_name_H-M   'P 1'
#
loop_
_entity.id
_entity.type
_entity.pdbx_description
1 polymer ?
#
loop_
_entity_poly.entity_id
_entity_poly.type
_entity_poly.pdbx_seq_one_letter_code
_entity_poly.pdbx_strand_id
1 'polypeptide(L)'
;AMVYTAIDNSGGFYRGHAVPEARSMMNIPFRLPAEDLEKLFAKESEKQGLIGLKGHRSVGGLRASVYNALPLDSARALVQFMDEFQRKNG
;
A
#
# COMPACT_ATOMS: atom_id res chain seq x y z
N ALA A 1 -11.53 -6.16 1.60
CA ALA A 1 -11.15 -4.98 0.79
C ALA A 1 -9.93 -5.33 -0.05
N MET A 2 -9.91 -5.00 -1.35
CA MET A 2 -8.93 -5.51 -2.32
C MET A 2 -7.46 -5.28 -1.90
N VAL A 3 -7.17 -4.12 -1.30
CA VAL A 3 -5.82 -3.77 -0.83
C VAL A 3 -5.37 -4.66 0.33
N TYR A 4 -6.23 -4.94 1.31
CA TYR A 4 -5.87 -5.87 2.41
C TYR A 4 -5.64 -7.28 1.89
N THR A 5 -6.40 -7.74 0.89
CA THR A 5 -6.15 -9.04 0.25
C THR A 5 -4.76 -9.09 -0.38
N ALA A 6 -4.32 -8.03 -1.06
CA ALA A 6 -2.96 -7.94 -1.58
C ALA A 6 -1.90 -7.95 -0.47
N ILE A 7 -2.16 -7.26 0.65
CA ILE A 7 -1.25 -7.26 1.81
C ILE A 7 -1.14 -8.67 2.42
N ASP A 8 -2.27 -9.32 2.70
CA ASP A 8 -2.32 -10.60 3.40
C ASP A 8 -1.73 -11.74 2.56
N ASN A 9 -1.90 -11.69 1.24
CA ASN A 9 -1.38 -12.70 0.32
C ASN A 9 0.08 -12.46 -0.10
N SER A 10 0.72 -11.40 0.39
CA SER A 10 2.08 -11.01 -0.02
C SER A 10 3.20 -11.87 0.58
N GLY A 11 2.88 -12.91 1.35
CA GLY A 11 3.90 -13.73 2.03
C GLY A 11 4.75 -12.94 3.03
N GLY A 12 4.25 -11.82 3.54
CA GLY A 12 4.94 -10.96 4.51
C GLY A 12 5.78 -9.83 3.90
N PHE A 13 5.77 -9.68 2.57
CA PHE A 13 6.42 -8.55 1.90
C PHE A 13 5.73 -7.23 2.27
N TYR A 14 4.40 -7.19 2.20
CA TYR A 14 3.60 -6.09 2.74
C TYR A 14 3.09 -6.46 4.13
N ARG A 15 3.27 -5.56 5.09
CA ARG A 15 2.81 -5.76 6.47
C ARG A 15 1.86 -4.65 6.88
N GLY A 16 0.59 -4.99 7.06
CA GLY A 16 -0.40 -4.08 7.64
C GLY A 16 -0.04 -3.74 9.08
N HIS A 17 -0.30 -2.50 9.50
CA HIS A 17 0.03 -2.05 10.86
C HIS A 17 -0.96 -2.56 11.93
N ALA A 18 -2.25 -2.63 11.58
CA ALA A 18 -3.31 -3.03 12.51
C ALA A 18 -3.61 -4.54 12.42
N VAL A 19 -4.00 -5.11 13.55
CA VAL A 19 -4.57 -6.48 13.62
C VAL A 19 -5.84 -6.56 12.76
N PRO A 20 -6.16 -7.73 12.16
CA PRO A 20 -7.25 -7.88 11.20
C PRO A 20 -8.59 -7.27 11.63
N GLU A 21 -8.94 -7.41 12.90
CA GLU A 21 -10.21 -6.99 13.49
C GLU A 21 -10.31 -5.46 13.68
N ALA A 22 -9.17 -4.78 13.73
CA ALA A 22 -9.06 -3.33 13.95
C ALA A 22 -8.71 -2.55 12.67
N ARG A 23 -8.70 -3.22 11.51
CA ARG A 23 -8.33 -2.63 10.23
C ARG A 23 -9.34 -1.57 9.81
N SER A 24 -8.84 -0.35 9.56
CA SER A 24 -9.66 0.71 8.98
C SER A 24 -9.99 0.36 7.52
N MET A 25 -11.26 0.55 7.16
CA MET A 25 -11.74 0.43 5.79
C MET A 25 -11.33 1.60 4.90
N MET A 26 -10.87 2.72 5.50
CA MET A 26 -10.63 3.98 4.79
C MET A 26 -9.14 4.33 4.72
N ASN A 27 -8.37 4.00 5.75
CA ASN A 27 -6.94 4.31 5.82
C ASN A 27 -6.17 3.03 6.09
N ILE A 28 -5.39 2.60 5.11
CA ILE A 28 -4.69 1.32 5.13
C ILE A 28 -3.19 1.61 5.27
N PRO A 29 -2.66 1.71 6.51
CA PRO A 29 -1.22 1.82 6.75
C PRO A 29 -0.53 0.48 6.59
N PHE A 30 0.58 0.45 5.86
CA PHE A 30 1.40 -0.74 5.67
C PHE A 30 2.90 -0.41 5.53
N ARG A 31 3.74 -1.41 5.79
CA ARG A 31 5.20 -1.33 5.74
C ARG A 31 5.75 -2.35 4.74
N LEU A 32 6.93 -2.08 4.21
CA LEU A 32 7.72 -3.03 3.42
C LEU A 32 8.87 -3.62 4.27
N PRO A 33 9.68 -4.57 3.75
CA PRO A 33 10.77 -5.15 4.51
C PRO A 33 11.88 -4.16 4.88
N ALA A 34 12.06 -3.09 4.09
CA ALA A 34 13.08 -2.06 4.30
C ALA A 34 12.55 -0.67 3.92
N GLU A 35 13.02 0.38 4.60
CA GLU A 35 12.61 1.77 4.33
C GLU A 35 13.00 2.26 2.94
N ASP A 36 14.09 1.76 2.37
CA ASP A 36 14.49 2.14 1.00
C ASP A 36 13.53 1.56 -0.04
N LEU A 37 12.92 0.40 0.22
CA LEU A 37 11.83 -0.13 -0.59
C LEU A 37 10.56 0.72 -0.44
N GLU A 38 10.28 1.25 0.74
CA GLU A 38 9.14 2.17 0.94
C GLU A 38 9.33 3.47 0.14
N LYS A 39 10.55 4.02 0.13
CA LYS A 39 10.90 5.19 -0.70
C LYS A 39 10.81 4.88 -2.18
N LEU A 40 11.30 3.71 -2.60
CA LEU A 40 11.21 3.27 -4.00
C LEU A 40 9.76 3.08 -4.43
N PHE A 41 8.95 2.43 -3.60
CA PHE A 41 7.52 2.22 -3.84
C PHE A 41 6.80 3.55 -4.04
N ALA A 42 6.99 4.52 -3.14
CA ALA A 42 6.36 5.84 -3.27
C ALA A 42 6.79 6.57 -4.55
N LYS A 43 8.08 6.48 -4.90
CA LYS A 43 8.62 7.10 -6.12
C LYS A 43 8.08 6.44 -7.40
N GLU A 44 7.96 5.12 -7.42
CA GLU A 44 7.44 4.40 -8.60
C GLU A 44 5.93 4.52 -8.72
N SER A 45 5.20 4.54 -7.61
CA SER A 45 3.75 4.71 -7.61
C SER A 45 3.37 6.09 -8.18
N GLU A 46 4.09 7.15 -7.79
CA GLU A 46 3.89 8.51 -8.33
C GLU A 46 4.07 8.56 -9.85
N LYS A 47 5.04 7.82 -10.41
CA LYS A 47 5.23 7.73 -11.87
C LYS A 47 4.07 7.07 -12.60
N GLN A 48 3.30 6.22 -11.90
CA GLN A 48 2.09 5.57 -12.42
C GLN A 48 0.82 6.35 -12.08
N GLY A 49 0.93 7.58 -11.56
CA GLY A 49 -0.21 8.40 -11.16
C GLY A 49 -0.84 8.00 -9.82
N LEU A 50 -0.26 7.04 -9.10
CA LEU A 50 -0.67 6.63 -7.76
C LEU A 50 -0.01 7.54 -6.72
N ILE A 51 -0.60 8.72 -6.55
CA ILE A 51 -0.09 9.78 -5.66
C ILE A 51 -0.61 9.65 -4.23
N GLY A 52 0.12 10.23 -3.27
CA GLY A 52 -0.34 10.36 -1.88
C GLY A 52 -0.19 9.11 -1.01
N LEU A 53 0.60 8.12 -1.44
CA LEU A 53 0.80 6.87 -0.70
C LEU A 53 1.86 6.95 0.41
N LYS A 54 2.61 8.06 0.50
CA LYS A 54 3.62 8.25 1.53
C LYS A 54 2.96 8.30 2.92
N GLY A 55 3.45 7.47 3.84
CA GLY A 55 2.95 7.39 5.21
C GLY A 55 3.19 8.68 6.01
N HIS A 56 2.60 8.74 7.20
CA HIS A 56 2.77 9.90 8.08
C HIS A 56 4.20 9.99 8.61
N ARG A 57 4.76 11.19 8.69
CA ARG A 57 6.16 11.44 9.06
C ARG A 57 6.60 10.79 10.39
N SER A 58 5.68 10.61 11.33
CA SER A 58 5.97 10.04 12.66
C SER A 58 6.02 8.52 12.67
N VAL A 59 5.40 7.86 11.69
CA VAL A 59 5.27 6.40 11.64
C VAL A 59 6.08 5.81 10.49
N GLY A 60 6.43 6.62 9.48
CA GLY A 60 7.08 6.15 8.26
C GLY A 60 6.13 5.28 7.42
N GLY A 61 6.67 4.44 6.55
CA GLY A 61 5.86 3.52 5.77
C GLY A 61 5.02 4.16 4.69
N LEU A 62 3.94 3.46 4.35
CA LEU A 62 2.98 3.82 3.33
C LEU A 62 1.57 3.83 3.91
N ARG A 63 0.70 4.63 3.30
CA ARG A 63 -0.72 4.67 3.65
C ARG A 63 -1.56 4.85 2.41
N ALA A 64 -2.40 3.86 2.12
CA ALA A 64 -3.43 3.99 1.10
C ALA A 64 -4.72 4.50 1.72
N SER A 65 -5.18 5.68 1.29
CA SER A 65 -6.45 6.26 1.73
C SER A 65 -7.51 6.06 0.66
N VAL A 66 -8.52 5.25 0.95
CA VAL A 66 -9.57 4.79 0.03
C VAL A 66 -10.94 5.35 0.43
N TYR A 67 -11.07 6.67 0.41
CA TYR A 67 -12.33 7.35 0.73
C TYR A 67 -13.40 7.12 -0.34
N ASN A 68 -14.66 7.43 -0.02
CA ASN A 68 -15.81 7.22 -0.91
C ASN A 68 -15.68 7.88 -2.30
N ALA A 69 -14.93 8.97 -2.41
CA ALA A 69 -14.70 9.67 -3.67
C ALA A 69 -13.68 8.95 -4.58
N LEU A 70 -12.95 7.95 -4.07
CA LEU A 70 -11.96 7.21 -4.84
C LEU A 70 -12.67 6.14 -5.68
N PRO A 71 -12.49 6.14 -7.01
CA PRO A 71 -13.02 5.08 -7.87
C PRO A 71 -12.46 3.71 -7.49
N LEU A 72 -13.26 2.65 -7.68
CA LEU A 72 -12.82 1.28 -7.47
C LEU A 72 -11.60 0.93 -8.33
N ASP A 73 -11.51 1.52 -9.53
CA ASP A 73 -10.40 1.30 -10.45
C ASP A 73 -9.07 1.86 -9.94
N SER A 74 -9.09 2.91 -9.11
CA SER A 74 -7.88 3.39 -8.42
C SER A 74 -7.38 2.35 -7.41
N ALA A 75 -8.29 1.68 -6.69
CA ALA A 75 -7.91 0.59 -5.79
C ALA A 75 -7.38 -0.63 -6.56
N ARG A 76 -7.95 -0.93 -7.74
CA ARG A 76 -7.43 -1.97 -8.64
C ARG A 76 -6.03 -1.65 -9.15
N ALA A 77 -5.82 -0.43 -9.64
CA ALA A 77 -4.51 0.03 -10.11
C ALA A 77 -3.46 -0.06 -9.00
N LEU A 78 -3.81 0.31 -7.76
CA LEU A 78 -2.93 0.13 -6.62
C LEU A 78 -2.57 -1.34 -6.37
N VAL A 79 -3.55 -2.24 -6.38
CA VAL A 79 -3.31 -3.68 -6.16
C VAL A 79 -2.44 -4.27 -7.26
N GLN A 80 -2.68 -3.90 -8.53
CA GLN A 80 -1.84 -4.33 -9.65
C GLN A 80 -0.41 -3.82 -9.48
N PHE A 81 -0.24 -2.54 -9.12
CA PHE A 81 1.07 -1.98 -8.84
C PHE A 81 1.78 -2.71 -7.70
N MET A 82 1.07 -3.06 -6.63
CA MET A 82 1.63 -3.82 -5.51
C MET A 82 2.13 -5.20 -5.95
N ASP A 83 1.36 -5.92 -6.76
CA ASP A 83 1.76 -7.23 -7.28
C ASP A 83 3.02 -7.12 -8.16
N GLU A 84 3.03 -6.16 -9.09
CA GLU A 84 4.19 -5.91 -9.95
C GLU A 84 5.43 -5.46 -9.18
N PHE A 85 5.25 -4.61 -8.16
CA PHE A 85 6.35 -4.12 -7.33
C PHE A 85 6.95 -5.25 -6.51
N GLN A 86 6.11 -6.09 -5.89
CA GLN A 86 6.57 -7.27 -5.17
C GLN A 86 7.32 -8.23 -6.09
N ARG A 87 6.80 -8.51 -7.30
CA ARG A 87 7.48 -9.39 -8.26
C ARG A 87 8.88 -8.89 -8.66
N LYS A 88 9.10 -7.58 -8.67
CA LYS A 88 10.38 -6.96 -9.05
C LYS A 88 11.38 -6.84 -7.89
N ASN A 89 10.89 -6.75 -6.64
CA ASN A 89 11.70 -6.36 -5.48
C ASN A 89 11.60 -7.32 -4.28
N GLY A 90 10.81 -8.39 -4.39
CA GLY A 90 10.56 -9.39 -3.36
C GLY A 90 11.46 -10.62 -3.45
#